data_AF-A0A3B8ZGP3-F1
#
_entry.id   AF-A0A3B8ZGP3-F1
#
_cell.length_a   1.000
_cell.length_b   1.000
_cell.length_c   1.000
_cell.angle_alpha   90.00
_cell.angle_beta   90.00
_cell.angle_gamma   90.00
#
_symmetry.space_group_name_H-M   'P 1'
#
loop_
_entity.id
_entity.type
_entity.pdbx_description
1 polymer ?
#
loop_
_entity_poly.entity_id
_entity_poly.type
_entity_poly.pdbx_seq_one_letter_code
_entity_poly.pdbx_strand_id
1 'polypeptide(L)'
;MQTIIDFMGSRDPVVAALLATLFTWGMTALGASLVFLFKSVRRDVFDGLLGFTGGVMIAASYWSLLAPAISMAEELGMPEWLPAAVGFTMGAI
;
A
#
# COMPACT_ATOMS: atom_id res chain seq x y z
N MET A 1 9.24 15.67 -8.74
CA MET A 1 8.16 15.34 -7.80
C MET A 1 7.17 16.48 -7.65
N GLN A 2 7.63 17.73 -7.55
CA GLN A 2 6.78 18.94 -7.44
C GLN A 2 5.66 19.01 -8.48
N THR A 3 5.93 18.78 -9.77
CA THR A 3 4.90 18.86 -10.83
C THR A 3 3.69 17.95 -10.60
N ILE A 4 3.89 16.76 -10.02
CA ILE A 4 2.81 15.81 -9.73
C ILE A 4 2.02 16.28 -8.50
N ILE A 5 2.72 16.79 -7.49
CA ILE A 5 2.11 17.33 -6.28
C ILE A 5 1.27 18.56 -6.64
N ASP A 6 1.78 19.46 -7.47
CA ASP A 6 1.06 20.66 -7.93
C ASP A 6 -0.15 20.29 -8.80
N PHE A 7 -0.02 19.27 -9.65
CA PHE A 7 -1.12 18.75 -10.47
C PHE A 7 -2.22 18.09 -9.63
N MET A 8 -1.87 17.36 -8.58
CA MET A 8 -2.81 16.74 -7.65
C MET A 8 -3.43 17.79 -6.72
N GLY A 9 -2.64 18.72 -6.20
CA GLY A 9 -3.06 19.77 -5.26
C GLY A 9 -3.88 20.90 -5.88
N SER A 10 -3.83 21.08 -7.21
CA SER A 10 -4.69 22.04 -7.93
C SER A 10 -6.10 21.52 -8.21
N ARG A 11 -6.40 20.26 -7.91
CA ARG A 11 -7.73 19.65 -8.08
C ARG A 11 -8.45 19.49 -6.75
N ASP A 12 -9.77 19.37 -6.83
CA ASP A 12 -10.58 19.00 -5.67
C ASP A 12 -10.09 17.66 -5.07
N PRO A 13 -9.93 17.54 -3.74
CA PRO A 13 -9.43 16.33 -3.09
C PRO A 13 -10.21 15.06 -3.46
N VAL A 14 -11.52 15.17 -3.71
CA VAL A 14 -12.36 14.03 -4.11
C VAL A 14 -11.98 13.56 -5.51
N VAL A 15 -11.73 14.48 -6.43
CA VAL A 15 -11.30 14.14 -7.80
C VAL A 15 -9.89 13.56 -7.80
N ALA A 16 -8.99 14.11 -6.99
CA ALA A 16 -7.63 13.56 -6.85
C ALA A 16 -7.67 12.13 -6.29
N ALA A 17 -8.45 11.89 -5.23
CA ALA A 17 -8.64 10.55 -4.66
C ALA A 17 -9.29 9.57 -5.65
N LEU A 18 -10.26 10.02 -6.44
CA LEU A 18 -10.88 9.21 -7.48
C LEU A 18 -9.87 8.81 -8.57
N LEU A 19 -9.05 9.74 -9.06
CA LEU A 19 -8.02 9.43 -10.06
C LEU A 19 -6.97 8.47 -9.51
N ALA A 20 -6.53 8.66 -8.26
CA ALA A 20 -5.58 7.78 -7.60
C ALA A 20 -6.15 6.37 -7.41
N THR A 21 -7.41 6.24 -6.98
CA THR A 21 -8.06 4.93 -6.79
C THR A 21 -8.32 4.23 -8.12
N LEU A 22 -8.80 4.92 -9.15
CA LEU A 22 -8.95 4.37 -10.50
C LEU A 22 -7.62 3.87 -11.06
N PHE A 23 -6.52 4.59 -10.81
CA PHE A 23 -5.19 4.12 -11.18
C PHE A 23 -4.84 2.79 -10.48
N THR A 24 -5.05 2.69 -9.16
CA THR A 24 -4.76 1.44 -8.43
C THR A 24 -5.59 0.25 -8.95
N TRP A 25 -6.88 0.46 -9.22
CA TRP A 25 -7.73 -0.57 -9.83
C TRP A 25 -7.30 -0.93 -11.25
N GLY A 26 -6.88 0.06 -12.04
CA GLY A 26 -6.31 -0.16 -13.37
C GLY A 26 -5.07 -1.04 -13.33
N MET A 27 -4.18 -0.82 -12.36
CA MET A 27 -3.00 -1.67 -12.15
C MET A 27 -3.37 -3.11 -11.76
N THR A 28 -4.38 -3.29 -10.90
CA THR A 28 -4.91 -4.63 -10.56
C THR A 28 -5.50 -5.32 -11.80
N ALA A 29 -6.30 -4.60 -12.60
CA ALA A 29 -6.88 -5.13 -13.83
C ALA A 29 -5.81 -5.51 -14.86
N LEU A 30 -4.77 -4.68 -15.00
CA LEU A 30 -3.61 -4.97 -15.85
C LEU A 30 -2.89 -6.23 -15.39
N GLY A 31 -2.59 -6.38 -14.10
CA GLY A 31 -1.99 -7.60 -13.56
C GLY A 31 -2.86 -8.84 -13.79
N ALA A 32 -4.17 -8.73 -13.57
CA ALA A 32 -5.13 -9.82 -13.79
C ALA A 32 -5.28 -10.18 -15.28
N SER A 33 -5.09 -9.23 -16.20
CA SER A 33 -5.21 -9.48 -17.64
C SER A 33 -4.21 -10.52 -18.17
N LEU A 34 -3.11 -10.78 -17.45
CA LEU A 34 -2.14 -11.81 -17.80
C LEU A 34 -2.75 -13.23 -17.81
N VAL A 35 -3.87 -13.45 -17.11
CA VAL A 35 -4.63 -14.71 -17.13
C VAL A 35 -5.14 -15.04 -18.54
N PHE A 36 -5.36 -14.05 -19.42
CA PHE A 36 -5.75 -14.30 -20.80
C PHE A 36 -4.62 -14.87 -21.67
N LEU A 37 -3.35 -14.69 -21.27
CA LEU A 37 -2.19 -15.21 -21.99
C LEU A 37 -1.77 -16.60 -21.48
N PHE A 38 -1.95 -16.85 -20.18
CA PHE A 38 -1.52 -18.09 -19.53
C PHE A 38 -2.69 -18.76 -18.80
N LYS A 39 -3.12 -19.92 -19.31
CA LYS A 39 -4.24 -20.71 -18.72
C LYS A 39 -3.83 -21.49 -17.46
N SER A 40 -2.56 -21.83 -17.33
CA SER A 40 -2.01 -22.55 -16.18
C SER A 40 -0.65 -21.97 -15.78
N VAL A 41 -0.51 -21.57 -14.52
CA VAL A 41 0.75 -21.08 -13.96
C VAL A 41 1.40 -22.23 -13.19
N ARG A 42 2.72 -22.40 -13.35
CA ARG A 42 3.46 -23.38 -12.55
C ARG A 42 3.45 -22.96 -11.08
N ARG A 43 3.34 -23.92 -10.18
CA ARG A 43 3.19 -23.67 -8.74
C ARG A 43 4.36 -22.88 -8.14
N ASP A 44 5.58 -23.13 -8.59
CA ASP A 44 6.78 -22.40 -8.17
C ASP A 44 6.75 -20.91 -8.55
N VAL A 45 6.22 -20.59 -9.73
CA VAL A 45 6.04 -19.19 -10.17
C VAL A 45 4.93 -18.52 -9.36
N PHE A 46 3.83 -19.23 -9.12
CA PHE A 46 2.71 -18.71 -8.35
C PHE A 46 3.09 -18.44 -6.89
N ASP A 47 3.81 -19.36 -6.26
CA ASP A 47 4.34 -19.18 -4.90
C ASP A 47 5.31 -18.00 -4.83
N GLY A 48 6.12 -17.79 -5.88
CA GLY A 48 6.97 -16.60 -6.04
C GLY A 48 6.19 -15.29 -6.12
N LEU A 49 5.08 -15.26 -6.88
CA LEU A 49 4.19 -14.09 -6.96
C LEU A 49 3.51 -13.78 -5.62
N LEU A 50 3.01 -14.81 -4.92
CA LEU A 50 2.42 -14.65 -3.58
C LEU A 50 3.45 -14.11 -2.58
N GLY A 51 4.67 -14.65 -2.60
CA GLY A 51 5.79 -14.17 -1.77
C GLY A 51 6.19 -12.73 -2.09
N PHE A 52 6.20 -12.34 -3.37
CA PHE A 52 6.48 -10.97 -3.79
C PHE A 52 5.42 -10.00 -3.25
N THR A 53 4.13 -10.31 -3.45
CA THR A 53 3.04 -9.46 -2.93
C THR A 53 3.09 -9.35 -1.41
N GLY A 54 3.29 -10.46 -0.70
CA GLY A 54 3.46 -10.44 0.76
C GLY A 54 4.64 -9.57 1.19
N GLY A 55 5.79 -9.72 0.54
CA GLY A 55 6.99 -8.93 0.85
C GLY A 55 6.80 -7.43 0.65
N VAL A 56 6.21 -7.00 -0.46
CA VAL A 56 5.94 -5.57 -0.73
C VAL A 56 4.99 -4.98 0.31
N MET A 57 3.94 -5.72 0.70
CA MET A 57 2.99 -5.26 1.72
C MET A 57 3.62 -5.11 3.09
N ILE A 58 4.44 -6.07 3.54
CA ILE A 58 5.14 -5.96 4.82
C ILE A 58 6.12 -4.78 4.85
N ALA A 59 6.87 -4.55 3.76
CA ALA A 59 7.80 -3.43 3.67
C ALA A 59 7.07 -2.07 3.73
N ALA A 60 5.97 -1.93 2.99
CA ALA A 60 5.15 -0.72 3.01
C ALA A 60 4.54 -0.47 4.40
N SER A 61 4.05 -1.51 5.08
CA SER A 61 3.51 -1.40 6.44
C SER A 61 4.53 -0.86 7.43
N TYR A 62 5.80 -1.28 7.35
CA TYR A 62 6.82 -0.77 8.27
C TYR A 62 7.29 0.65 7.89
N TRP A 63 7.79 0.85 6.68
CA TRP A 63 8.45 2.10 6.30
C TRP A 63 7.49 3.25 6.01
N SER A 64 6.31 2.96 5.44
CA SER A 64 5.36 3.99 5.03
C SER A 64 4.27 4.25 6.07
N LEU A 65 4.01 3.31 6.99
CA LEU A 65 2.96 3.46 8.01
C LEU A 65 3.52 3.44 9.43
N LEU A 66 4.19 2.36 9.84
CA LEU A 66 4.57 2.17 11.25
C LEU A 66 5.66 3.12 11.71
N ALA A 67 6.75 3.28 10.96
CA ALA A 67 7.84 4.18 11.34
C ALA A 67 7.39 5.65 11.44
N PRO A 68 6.62 6.20 10.48
CA PRO A 68 6.02 7.54 10.63
C PRO A 68 5.05 7.63 11.82
N ALA A 69 4.27 6.58 12.10
CA ALA A 69 3.35 6.58 13.23
C ALA A 69 4.09 6.59 14.59
N ILE A 70 5.24 5.91 14.68
CA ILE A 70 6.09 5.92 15.88
C ILE A 70 6.65 7.33 16.12
N SER A 71 7.20 7.98 15.09
CA SER A 71 7.71 9.35 15.23
C SER A 71 6.62 10.35 15.60
N MET A 72 5.41 10.20 15.03
CA MET A 72 4.27 11.04 15.41
C MET A 72 3.82 10.82 16.86
N ALA A 73 3.90 9.58 17.38
CA ALA A 73 3.57 9.29 18.76
C ALA A 73 4.56 9.93 19.74
N GLU A 74 5.85 9.89 19.42
CA GLU A 74 6.91 10.54 20.21
C GLU A 74 6.70 12.06 20.28
N GLU A 75 6.37 12.71 19.15
CA GLU A 75 6.05 14.15 19.10
C GLU A 75 4.83 14.53 19.95
N LEU A 76 3.86 13.62 20.08
CA LEU A 76 2.65 13.79 20.89
C LEU A 76 2.86 13.44 22.38
N GLY A 77 4.07 13.05 22.79
CA GLY A 77 4.37 12.59 24.15
C GLY A 77 3.71 11.25 24.50
N MET A 78 3.28 10.49 23.51
CA MET A 78 2.66 9.17 23.67
C MET A 78 3.74 8.07 23.59
N PRO A 79 3.52 6.90 24.20
CA PRO A 79 4.48 5.80 24.12
C PRO A 79 4.65 5.27 22.69
N GLU A 80 5.89 5.16 22.21
CA GLU A 80 6.26 4.69 20.85
C GLU A 80 5.74 3.30 20.49
N TRP A 81 5.53 2.42 21.48
CA TRP A 81 5.01 1.07 21.25
C TRP A 81 3.51 1.05 20.97
N LEU A 82 2.79 2.14 21.29
CA LEU A 82 1.33 2.22 21.22
C LEU A 82 0.81 2.10 19.77
N PRO A 83 1.35 2.82 18.76
CA PRO A 83 0.93 2.65 17.37
C PRO A 83 1.14 1.23 16.85
N ALA A 84 2.23 0.57 17.24
CA ALA A 84 2.48 -0.82 16.87
C ALA A 84 1.46 -1.76 17.53
N ALA A 85 1.29 -1.66 18.85
CA ALA A 85 0.36 -2.52 19.58
C ALA A 85 -1.07 -2.37 19.08
N VAL A 86 -1.56 -1.14 18.91
CA VAL A 86 -2.93 -0.88 18.41
C VAL A 86 -3.06 -1.26 16.93
N GLY A 87 -2.09 -0.90 16.09
CA GLY A 87 -2.11 -1.20 14.66
C GLY A 87 -2.11 -2.70 14.37
N PHE A 88 -1.25 -3.47 15.06
CA PHE A 88 -1.22 -4.93 14.90
C PHE A 88 -2.44 -5.62 15.53
N THR A 89 -2.91 -5.19 16.71
CA THR A 89 -4.10 -5.82 17.33
C THR A 89 -5.38 -5.54 16.54
N MET A 90 -5.57 -4.33 16.04
CA MET A 90 -6.73 -3.98 15.20
C MET A 90 -6.63 -4.54 13.79
N GLY A 91 -5.41 -4.69 13.24
CA GLY A 91 -5.19 -5.20 11.89
C GLY A 91 -5.09 -6.72 11.77
N ALA A 92 -4.82 -7.42 12.88
CA ALA A 92 -4.72 -8.89 12.91
C ALA A 92 -6.05 -9.61 13.17
N ILE A 93 -7.08 -8.87 13.62
CA ILE A 93 -8.47 -9.35 13.80
C ILE A 93 -9.23 -9.13 12.48
#